data_AF-A0A2D4F450-F1
#
_entry.id   AF-A0A2D4F450-F1
#
_cell.length_a   1.000
_cell.length_b   1.000
_cell.length_c   1.000
_cell.angle_alpha   90.00
_cell.angle_beta   90.00
_cell.angle_gamma   90.00
#
_symmetry.space_group_name_H-M   'P 1'
#
loop_
_entity.id
_entity.type
_entity.pdbx_description
1 polymer ?
#
loop_
_entity_poly.entity_id
_entity_poly.type
_entity_poly.pdbx_seq_one_letter_code
_entity_poly.pdbx_strand_id
1 'polypeptide(L)'
;ILLELYNEALMQARLPRSWSEAYISLIAKDGTDRQLISNYRPISLLNTDYKIFTTILGERMNEILNELIHTDQNGFLPNRQIKNNIRTVLNLIEYYEVHPEKQAALIFLDAQKNIE
;
A
#
# COMPACT_ATOMS: atom_id res chain seq x y z
N ILE A 1 -13.38 -18.02 -21.25
CA ILE A 1 -13.03 -18.53 -19.91
C ILE A 1 -12.69 -17.41 -18.93
N LEU A 2 -11.44 -16.88 -18.83
CA LEU A 2 -11.11 -15.89 -17.78
C LEU A 2 -11.94 -14.59 -17.85
N LEU A 3 -12.17 -14.06 -19.05
CA LEU A 3 -13.02 -12.87 -19.23
C LEU A 3 -14.45 -13.08 -18.71
N GLU A 4 -15.05 -14.23 -19.03
CA GLU A 4 -16.40 -14.58 -18.59
C GLU A 4 -16.45 -14.73 -17.07
N LEU A 5 -15.46 -15.44 -16.49
CA LEU A 5 -15.30 -15.61 -15.04
C LEU A 5 -15.21 -14.26 -14.32
N TYR A 6 -14.41 -13.33 -14.84
CA TYR A 6 -14.21 -12.00 -14.23
C TYR A 6 -15.44 -11.12 -14.35
N ASN A 7 -16.11 -11.15 -15.51
CA ASN A 7 -17.36 -10.44 -15.70
C ASN A 7 -18.46 -11.00 -14.79
N GLU A 8 -18.56 -12.33 -14.65
CA GLU A 8 -19.49 -12.97 -13.73
C GLU A 8 -19.20 -12.55 -12.29
N ALA A 9 -17.94 -12.63 -11.85
CA ALA A 9 -17.53 -12.25 -10.50
C ALA A 9 -17.87 -10.79 -10.18
N LEU A 10 -17.70 -9.89 -11.15
CA LEU A 10 -18.02 -8.48 -11.01
C LEU A 10 -19.54 -8.23 -10.99
N MET A 11 -20.30 -8.80 -11.92
CA MET A 11 -21.75 -8.60 -12.05
C MET A 11 -22.52 -9.22 -10.89
N GLN A 12 -22.09 -10.38 -10.40
CA GLN A 12 -22.73 -11.08 -9.29
C GLN A 12 -22.17 -10.66 -7.92
N ALA A 13 -21.12 -9.83 -7.88
CA ALA A 13 -20.36 -9.49 -6.68
C ALA A 13 -19.95 -10.74 -5.87
N ARG A 14 -19.59 -11.83 -6.57
CA ARG A 14 -19.27 -13.13 -5.97
C ARG A 14 -17.98 -13.68 -6.54
N LEU A 15 -17.00 -13.86 -5.66
CA LEU A 15 -15.70 -14.44 -6.04
C LEU A 15 -15.76 -15.98 -5.98
N PRO A 16 -15.02 -16.69 -6.86
CA PRO A 16 -14.78 -18.12 -6.70
C PRO A 16 -14.15 -18.45 -5.35
N ARG A 17 -14.54 -19.56 -4.72
CA ARG A 17 -14.00 -19.96 -3.40
C ARG A 17 -12.48 -20.18 -3.42
N SER A 18 -11.94 -20.69 -4.52
CA SER A 18 -10.50 -20.87 -4.69
C SER A 18 -9.72 -19.56 -4.63
N TRP A 19 -10.36 -18.40 -4.81
CA TRP A 19 -9.74 -17.07 -4.71
C TRP A 19 -9.48 -16.62 -3.29
N SER A 20 -10.15 -17.21 -2.30
CA SER A 20 -9.87 -16.98 -0.89
C SER A 20 -8.87 -17.97 -0.29
N GLU A 21 -8.43 -18.97 -1.04
CA GLU A 21 -7.44 -19.95 -0.58
C GLU A 21 -6.02 -19.39 -0.70
N ALA A 22 -5.23 -19.51 0.36
CA ALA A 22 -3.86 -19.03 0.43
C ALA A 22 -2.92 -20.07 1.04
N TYR A 23 -1.73 -20.21 0.45
CA TYR A 23 -0.61 -20.88 1.10
C TYR A 23 0.19 -19.85 1.89
N ILE A 24 0.27 -19.99 3.20
CA ILE A 24 1.01 -19.06 4.06
C ILE A 24 2.46 -19.52 4.17
N SER A 25 3.39 -18.65 3.81
CA SER A 25 4.83 -18.83 4.01
C SER A 25 5.39 -17.76 4.94
N LEU A 26 6.32 -18.13 5.81
CA LEU A 26 6.97 -17.20 6.75
C LEU A 26 8.32 -16.74 6.20
N ILE A 27 8.50 -15.43 6.07
CA ILE A 27 9.78 -14.82 5.66
C ILE A 27 10.40 -14.09 6.84
N ALA A 28 11.59 -14.51 7.26
CA ALA A 28 12.34 -13.83 8.32
C ALA A 28 12.69 -12.39 7.93
N LYS A 29 12.71 -11.47 8.90
CA LYS A 29 13.28 -10.12 8.75
C LYS A 29 14.81 -10.23 8.73
N ASP A 30 15.44 -9.54 7.79
CA ASP A 30 16.90 -9.55 7.69
C ASP A 30 17.56 -8.95 8.93
N GLY A 31 18.66 -9.57 9.38
CA GLY A 31 19.42 -9.10 10.55
C GLY A 31 18.72 -9.29 11.90
N THR A 32 17.63 -10.06 11.98
CA THR A 32 16.90 -10.29 13.22
C THR A 32 17.08 -11.71 13.77
N ASP A 33 16.82 -11.87 15.08
CA ASP A 33 16.87 -13.18 15.74
C ASP A 33 15.78 -14.11 15.19
N ARG A 34 16.19 -15.24 14.62
CA ARG A 34 15.33 -16.27 14.02
C ARG A 34 14.60 -17.12 15.05
N GLN A 35 14.94 -17.02 16.34
CA GLN A 35 14.22 -17.72 17.40
C GLN A 35 12.93 -16.99 17.79
N LEU A 36 12.79 -15.70 17.44
CA LEU A 36 11.61 -14.91 17.76
C LEU A 36 10.60 -14.93 16.60
N ILE A 37 9.42 -15.52 16.84
CA ILE A 37 8.36 -15.61 15.81
C ILE A 37 7.87 -14.24 15.31
N SER A 38 7.92 -13.20 16.14
CA SER A 38 7.58 -11.82 15.78
C SER A 38 8.51 -11.20 14.72
N ASN A 39 9.65 -11.84 14.47
CA ASN A 39 10.59 -11.46 13.43
C ASN A 39 10.27 -12.08 12.06
N TYR A 40 9.22 -12.89 11.96
CA TYR A 40 8.75 -13.43 10.69
C TYR A 40 7.58 -12.63 10.14
N ARG A 41 7.59 -12.43 8.83
CA ARG A 41 6.49 -11.83 8.05
C ARG A 41 5.70 -12.97 7.41
N PRO A 42 4.43 -13.18 7.77
CA PRO A 42 3.57 -14.10 7.03
C PRO A 42 3.26 -13.50 5.65
N ILE A 43 3.40 -14.31 4.60
CA ILE A 43 3.01 -13.97 3.23
C ILE A 43 1.99 -14.99 2.75
N SER A 44 0.83 -14.48 2.36
CA SER A 44 -0.25 -15.25 1.74
C SER A 44 0.00 -15.38 0.24
N LEU A 45 0.27 -16.59 -0.22
CA LEU A 45 0.40 -16.92 -1.64
C LEU A 45 -0.98 -17.27 -2.19
N LEU A 46 -1.63 -16.27 -2.79
CA LEU A 46 -2.92 -16.40 -3.48
C LEU A 46 -2.72 -16.90 -4.91
N ASN A 47 -3.76 -17.53 -5.47
CA ASN A 47 -3.73 -18.02 -6.85
C ASN A 47 -3.62 -16.88 -7.89
N THR A 48 -3.20 -17.23 -9.09
CA THR A 48 -2.92 -16.28 -10.18
C THR A 48 -4.17 -15.62 -10.75
N ASP A 49 -5.30 -16.33 -10.83
CA ASP A 49 -6.55 -15.80 -11.39
C ASP A 49 -7.04 -14.59 -10.58
N TYR A 50 -7.03 -14.71 -9.25
CA TYR A 50 -7.31 -13.61 -8.34
C TYR A 50 -6.38 -12.42 -8.59
N LYS A 51 -5.06 -12.67 -8.72
CA LYS A 51 -4.08 -11.60 -8.94
C LYS A 51 -4.37 -10.86 -10.24
N ILE A 52 -4.60 -11.56 -11.34
CA ILE A 52 -4.95 -10.96 -12.62
C ILE A 52 -6.21 -10.09 -12.48
N PHE A 53 -7.27 -10.62 -11.86
CA PHE A 53 -8.50 -9.87 -11.65
C PHE A 53 -8.28 -8.58 -10.84
N THR A 54 -7.58 -8.67 -9.71
CA THR A 54 -7.27 -7.49 -8.88
C THR A 54 -6.35 -6.49 -9.56
N THR A 55 -5.41 -6.93 -10.40
CA THR A 55 -4.57 -6.05 -11.22
C THR A 55 -5.42 -5.25 -12.21
N ILE A 56 -6.35 -5.90 -12.92
CA ILE A 56 -7.27 -5.21 -13.84
C ILE A 56 -8.09 -4.14 -13.10
N LEU A 57 -8.62 -4.47 -11.92
CA LEU A 57 -9.35 -3.51 -11.09
C LEU A 57 -8.45 -2.36 -10.63
N GLY A 58 -7.24 -2.66 -10.16
CA GLY A 58 -6.28 -1.66 -9.72
C GLY A 58 -5.88 -0.69 -10.83
N GLU A 59 -5.64 -1.18 -12.05
CA GLU A 59 -5.34 -0.35 -13.21
C GLU A 59 -6.51 0.59 -13.56
N ARG A 60 -7.75 0.09 -13.55
CA ARG A 60 -8.94 0.93 -13.78
C ARG A 60 -9.13 1.99 -12.69
N MET A 61 -8.87 1.63 -11.42
CA MET A 61 -8.95 2.61 -10.32
C MET A 61 -7.88 3.69 -10.46
N ASN A 62 -6.66 3.34 -10.87
CA ASN A 62 -5.55 4.28 -11.01
C ASN A 62 -5.86 5.47 -11.92
N GLU A 63 -6.79 5.32 -12.88
CA GLU A 63 -7.23 6.40 -13.77
C GLU A 63 -7.86 7.58 -13.01
N ILE A 64 -8.55 7.32 -11.88
CA ILE A 64 -9.29 8.33 -11.12
C ILE A 64 -8.70 8.65 -9.76
N LEU A 65 -7.79 7.82 -9.23
CA LEU A 65 -7.27 7.97 -7.87
C LEU A 65 -6.60 9.33 -7.63
N ASN A 66 -5.95 9.90 -8.64
CA ASN A 66 -5.29 11.20 -8.52
C ASN A 66 -6.27 12.36 -8.36
N GLU A 67 -7.52 12.23 -8.83
CA GLU A 67 -8.57 13.23 -8.68
C GLU A 67 -9.26 13.14 -7.32
N LEU A 68 -9.36 11.93 -6.77
CA LEU A 68 -10.06 11.66 -5.52
C LEU A 68 -9.19 11.82 -4.28
N ILE A 69 -7.87 11.60 -4.40
CA ILE A 69 -6.96 11.58 -3.26
C ILE A 69 -6.13 12.86 -3.19
N HIS A 70 -6.13 13.47 -1.99
CA HIS A 70 -5.40 14.71 -1.68
C HIS A 70 -3.92 14.66 -2.11
N THR A 71 -3.38 15.78 -2.59
CA THR A 71 -2.04 15.89 -3.19
C THR A 71 -0.91 15.48 -2.26
N ASP A 72 -1.10 15.62 -0.95
CA ASP A 72 -0.08 15.32 0.05
C ASP A 72 0.09 13.81 0.29
N GLN A 73 -0.88 12.99 -0.11
CA GLN A 73 -0.74 11.54 -0.09
C GLN A 73 0.11 11.11 -1.30
N ASN A 74 1.37 10.75 -1.05
CA ASN A 74 2.29 10.31 -2.12
C ASN A 74 2.44 8.78 -2.22
N GLY A 75 1.98 8.03 -1.23
CA GLY A 75 2.09 6.57 -1.21
C GLY A 75 1.09 5.88 -2.14
N PHE A 76 1.56 4.85 -2.86
CA PHE A 76 0.74 3.92 -3.66
C PHE A 76 -0.13 4.58 -4.76
N LEU A 77 0.27 5.74 -5.25
CA LEU A 77 -0.47 6.47 -6.28
C LEU A 77 0.34 6.65 -7.57
N PRO A 78 -0.31 6.56 -8.73
CA PRO A 78 0.39 6.68 -10.01
C PRO A 78 1.00 8.06 -10.15
N ASN A 79 2.25 8.10 -10.60
CA ASN A 79 3.04 9.31 -10.82
C ASN A 79 3.34 10.17 -9.57
N ARG A 80 3.08 9.65 -8.36
CA ARG A 80 3.49 10.29 -7.10
C ARG A 80 4.73 9.58 -6.54
N GLN A 81 5.68 10.35 -6.03
CA GLN A 81 6.99 9.83 -5.63
C GLN A 81 7.32 10.23 -4.20
N ILE A 82 7.94 9.32 -3.45
CA ILE A 82 8.37 9.58 -2.05
C ILE A 82 9.29 10.79 -1.91
N LYS A 83 10.06 11.11 -2.97
CA LYS A 83 10.94 12.29 -3.01
C LYS A 83 10.18 13.61 -2.82
N ASN A 84 8.90 13.66 -3.18
CA ASN A 84 8.06 14.84 -2.97
C ASN A 84 7.90 15.11 -1.47
N ASN A 85 7.61 14.08 -0.67
CA ASN A 85 7.53 14.18 0.79
C ASN A 85 8.86 14.68 1.38
N ILE A 86 9.99 14.13 0.91
CA ILE A 86 11.32 14.54 1.37
C ILE A 86 11.54 16.03 1.06
N ARG A 87 11.23 16.48 -0.17
CA ARG A 87 11.39 17.89 -0.54
C ARG A 87 10.47 18.80 0.28
N THR A 88 9.23 18.38 0.56
CA THR A 88 8.32 19.13 1.43
C THR A 88 8.91 19.34 2.82
N VAL A 89 9.47 18.29 3.45
CA VAL A 89 10.11 18.42 4.76
C VAL A 89 11.34 19.34 4.70
N LEU A 90 12.19 19.19 3.68
CA LEU A 90 13.36 20.07 3.51
C LEU A 90 12.96 21.54 3.31
N ASN A 91 11.95 21.81 2.49
CA ASN A 91 11.40 23.15 2.31
C ASN A 91 10.92 23.76 3.63
N LEU A 92 10.25 22.95 4.47
CA LEU A 92 9.78 23.41 5.78
C LEU A 92 10.98 23.77 6.68
N ILE A 93 12.00 22.91 6.74
CA ILE A 93 13.21 23.20 7.53
C ILE A 93 13.88 24.49 7.05
N GLU A 94 14.16 24.60 5.74
CA GLU A 94 14.75 25.80 5.11
C GLU A 94 13.94 27.07 5.42
N TYR A 95 12.60 26.98 5.39
CA TYR A 95 11.72 28.10 5.68
C TYR A 95 11.81 28.57 7.13
N TYR A 96 11.84 27.64 8.10
CA TYR A 96 11.90 28.01 9.52
C TYR A 96 13.31 28.42 9.97
N GLU A 97 14.37 28.01 9.26
CA GLU A 97 15.73 28.52 9.49
C GLU A 97 15.85 30.02 9.22
N VAL A 98 15.12 30.54 8.22
CA VAL A 98 15.11 31.97 7.87
C VAL A 98 14.03 32.78 8.61
N HIS A 99 13.17 32.13 9.40
CA HIS A 99 12.10 32.76 10.20
C HIS A 99 12.18 32.31 11.68
N PRO A 100 13.23 32.70 12.42
CA PRO A 100 13.46 32.26 13.80
C PRO A 100 12.38 32.73 14.78
N GLU A 101 11.55 33.71 14.40
CA GLU A 101 10.40 34.17 15.17
C GLU A 101 9.22 33.18 15.15
N LYS A 102 9.22 32.22 14.22
CA LYS A 102 8.17 31.22 14.08
C LYS A 102 8.63 29.88 14.65
N GLN A 103 7.70 29.17 15.29
CA GLN A 103 7.95 27.85 15.85
C GLN A 103 7.29 26.77 15.00
N ALA A 104 7.98 25.64 14.84
CA ALA A 104 7.46 24.45 14.17
C ALA A 104 7.73 23.21 15.01
N ALA A 105 6.86 22.21 14.86
CA ALA A 105 7.06 20.87 15.38
C ALA A 105 6.80 19.85 14.25
N LEU A 106 7.66 18.82 14.18
CA LEU A 106 7.48 17.70 13.26
C LEU A 106 7.01 16.48 14.07
N ILE A 107 5.85 15.94 13.70
CA ILE A 107 5.24 14.79 14.37
C ILE A 107 5.29 13.59 13.43
N PHE A 108 5.88 12.50 13.91
CA PHE A 108 5.93 11.23 13.19
C PHE A 108 4.84 10.30 13.74
N LEU A 109 3.94 9.89 12.87
CA LEU A 109 2.83 8.99 13.18
C LEU A 109 3.01 7.68 12.42
N ASP A 110 2.77 6.56 13.09
CA ASP A 110 2.72 5.23 12.47
C ASP A 110 1.49 4.47 12.99
N ALA A 111 0.91 3.65 12.12
CA ALA A 111 -0.25 2.84 12.45
C ALA A 111 0.19 1.40 12.71
N GLN A 112 -0.14 0.86 13.88
CA GLN A 112 0.09 -0.56 14.15
C GLN A 112 -0.75 -1.40 13.18
N LYS A 113 -0.12 -2.37 12.52
CA LYS A 113 -0.81 -3.33 11.66
C LYS A 113 -1.78 -4.17 12.51
N ASN A 114 -3.07 -4.04 12.25
CA ASN A 114 -4.06 -5.05 12.64
C ASN A 114 -4.08 -6.12 11.54
N ILE A 115 -3.91 -7.39 11.93
CA ILE A 115 -4.11 -8.54 11.08
C ILE A 115 -5.50 -9.07 11.43
N GLU A 116 -6.48 -8.83 10.55
CA GLU A 116 -7.69 -9.67 10.45
C GLU A 116 -7.52 -10.62 9.26
#